data_AF-A0A951KQD3-F1
#
_entry.id   AF-A0A951KQD3-F1
#
_cell.length_a   1.000
_cell.length_b   1.000
_cell.length_c   1.000
_cell.angle_alpha   90.00
_cell.angle_beta   90.00
_cell.angle_gamma   90.00
#
_symmetry.space_group_name_H-M   'P 1'
#
loop_
_entity.id
_entity.type
_entity.pdbx_description
1 polymer ?
#
loop_
_entity_poly.entity_id
_entity_poly.type
_entity_poly.pdbx_seq_one_letter_code
_entity_poly.pdbx_strand_id
1 'polypeptide(L)'
;NAGQYTVTVTVTDKDGGVGTASFTVSTVFVFSGFFQPIDNLPTLNTVNAGRAIPVKFSLSGNQGLNIFAAGYPKSQQISCDSSAPTDAVEETSSAGNSGLSYDASTDTYTYVWKTEKSWSGSCRQLIVKLSDGTTHYANFKFAR
;
A
#
# COMPACT_ATOMS: atom_id res chain seq x y z
N ASN A 1 -12.52 9.04 4.55
CA ASN A 1 -12.57 9.21 3.08
C ASN A 1 -11.30 9.91 2.67
N ALA A 2 -10.40 9.21 1.98
CA ALA A 2 -9.26 9.83 1.32
C ALA A 2 -9.75 10.60 0.10
N GLY A 3 -9.12 11.72 -0.22
CA GLY A 3 -9.61 12.56 -1.30
C GLY A 3 -8.84 13.86 -1.43
N GLN A 4 -9.00 14.47 -2.58
CA GLN A 4 -8.42 15.76 -2.88
C GLN A 4 -9.52 16.83 -2.81
N TYR A 5 -9.32 17.83 -1.97
CA TYR A 5 -10.28 18.89 -1.70
C TYR A 5 -9.68 20.23 -2.11
N THR A 6 -10.33 20.91 -3.05
CA THR A 6 -9.95 22.27 -3.42
C THR A 6 -10.62 23.24 -2.46
N VAL A 7 -9.81 24.01 -1.74
CA VAL A 7 -10.24 25.11 -0.89
C VAL A 7 -10.05 26.39 -1.67
N THR A 8 -11.13 27.17 -1.81
CA THR A 8 -11.11 28.49 -2.43
C THR A 8 -11.31 29.53 -1.35
N VAL A 9 -10.36 30.46 -1.25
CA VAL A 9 -10.38 31.59 -0.31
C VAL A 9 -10.66 32.86 -1.11
N THR A 10 -11.71 33.56 -0.72
CA THR A 10 -12.03 34.89 -1.24
C THR A 10 -11.81 35.91 -0.12
N VAL A 11 -11.03 36.94 -0.43
CA VAL A 11 -10.75 38.07 0.47
C VAL A 11 -11.36 39.32 -0.14
N THR A 12 -12.11 40.06 0.66
CA THR A 12 -12.61 41.40 0.30
C THR A 12 -11.93 42.43 1.19
N ASP A 13 -11.29 43.44 0.60
CA ASP A 13 -10.71 44.55 1.36
C ASP A 13 -11.78 45.60 1.75
N LYS A 14 -11.39 46.59 2.55
CA LYS A 14 -12.32 47.62 3.04
C LYS A 14 -12.91 48.51 1.94
N ASP A 15 -12.26 48.59 0.78
CA ASP A 15 -12.65 49.43 -0.35
C ASP A 15 -13.48 48.63 -1.37
N GLY A 16 -13.74 47.34 -1.10
CA GLY A 16 -14.53 46.45 -1.93
C GLY A 16 -13.71 45.69 -2.98
N GLY A 17 -12.38 45.81 -2.97
CA GLY A 17 -11.48 45.01 -3.80
C GLY A 17 -11.57 43.53 -3.41
N VAL A 18 -11.67 42.64 -4.39
CA VAL A 18 -11.79 41.19 -4.16
C VAL A 18 -10.59 40.46 -4.75
N GLY A 19 -9.98 39.60 -3.95
CA GLY A 19 -8.97 38.64 -4.39
C GLY A 19 -9.43 37.20 -4.09
N THR A 20 -9.15 36.28 -5.01
CA THR A 20 -9.42 34.86 -4.80
C THR A 20 -8.14 34.05 -5.02
N ALA A 21 -7.91 33.07 -4.16
CA ALA A 21 -6.87 32.07 -4.32
C ALA A 21 -7.44 30.69 -4.00
N SER A 22 -6.91 29.67 -4.64
CA SER A 22 -7.27 28.28 -4.33
C SER A 22 -6.02 27.48 -4.00
N PHE A 23 -6.17 26.56 -3.05
CA PHE A 23 -5.17 25.55 -2.73
C PHE A 23 -5.85 24.20 -2.51
N THR A 24 -5.06 23.15 -2.53
CA THR A 24 -5.58 21.79 -2.48
C THR A 24 -5.12 21.10 -1.20
N VAL A 25 -6.06 20.44 -0.53
CA VAL A 25 -5.82 19.61 0.66
C VAL A 25 -6.10 18.16 0.29
N SER A 26 -5.11 17.29 0.49
CA SER A 26 -5.28 15.85 0.30
C SER A 26 -5.44 15.16 1.65
N THR A 27 -6.51 14.39 1.83
CA THR A 27 -6.63 13.42 2.92
C THR A 27 -6.21 12.05 2.39
N VAL A 28 -5.50 11.30 3.23
CA VAL A 28 -5.01 9.95 2.92
C VAL A 28 -5.68 8.93 3.85
N PHE A 29 -5.62 7.66 3.48
CA PHE A 29 -5.99 6.53 4.30
C PHE A 29 -5.08 6.42 5.51
N VAL A 30 -5.66 6.06 6.65
CA VAL A 30 -4.90 5.85 7.89
C VAL A 30 -4.45 4.40 7.94
N PHE A 31 -3.27 4.14 7.37
CA PHE A 31 -2.66 2.81 7.37
C PHE A 31 -2.08 2.47 8.75
N SER A 32 -2.67 1.50 9.43
CA SER A 32 -2.30 1.11 10.80
C SER A 32 -1.09 0.15 10.88
N GLY A 33 -0.42 -0.09 9.75
CA GLY A 33 0.62 -1.11 9.64
C GLY A 33 0.11 -2.44 9.09
N PHE A 34 1.06 -3.32 8.78
CA PHE A 34 0.80 -4.72 8.50
C PHE A 34 0.52 -5.49 9.79
N PHE A 35 -0.39 -6.46 9.70
CA PHE A 35 -0.70 -7.38 10.77
C PHE A 35 -0.13 -8.78 10.47
N GLN A 36 -0.03 -9.61 11.51
CA GLN A 36 0.46 -10.98 11.40
C GLN A 36 -0.25 -11.75 10.26
N PRO A 37 0.50 -12.49 9.44
CA PRO A 37 1.87 -12.99 9.69
C PRO A 37 2.99 -12.08 9.18
N ILE A 38 2.70 -10.84 8.76
CA ILE A 38 3.71 -9.91 8.24
C ILE A 38 4.09 -8.94 9.36
N ASP A 39 5.36 -8.96 9.72
CA ASP A 39 6.00 -7.95 10.55
C ASP A 39 6.34 -6.71 9.72
N ASN A 40 6.12 -5.54 10.31
CA ASN A 40 6.43 -4.25 9.70
C ASN A 40 7.95 -4.04 9.59
N LEU A 41 8.35 -3.11 8.71
CA LEU A 41 9.73 -2.65 8.65
C LEU A 41 10.22 -2.19 10.03
N PRO A 42 11.50 -2.42 10.36
CA PRO A 42 12.58 -2.87 9.48
C PRO A 42 12.71 -4.40 9.32
N THR A 43 11.76 -5.20 9.82
CA THR A 43 11.86 -6.67 9.81
C THR A 43 11.91 -7.27 8.40
N LEU A 44 12.75 -8.29 8.23
CA LEU A 44 12.83 -9.13 7.03
C LEU A 44 12.06 -10.44 7.27
N ASN A 45 10.83 -10.50 6.78
CA ASN A 45 9.91 -11.62 6.97
C ASN A 45 10.41 -12.87 6.24
N THR A 46 10.57 -14.00 6.92
CA THR A 46 11.02 -15.25 6.28
C THR A 46 9.83 -16.15 5.97
N VAL A 47 9.67 -16.50 4.69
CA VAL A 47 8.55 -17.30 4.18
C VAL A 47 9.03 -18.25 3.08
N ASN A 48 8.34 -19.36 2.86
CA ASN A 48 8.69 -20.26 1.75
C ASN A 48 8.17 -19.69 0.42
N ALA A 49 8.99 -19.79 -0.63
CA ALA A 49 8.63 -19.38 -1.99
C ALA A 49 7.46 -20.20 -2.55
N GLY A 50 6.68 -19.60 -3.46
CA GLY A 50 5.56 -20.27 -4.11
C GLY A 50 4.30 -20.42 -3.25
N ARG A 51 4.24 -19.75 -2.09
CA ARG A 51 3.09 -19.78 -1.17
C ARG A 51 2.22 -18.54 -1.35
N ALA A 52 0.96 -18.66 -0.92
CA ALA A 52 0.08 -17.52 -0.76
C ALA A 52 0.30 -16.91 0.63
N ILE A 53 0.62 -15.62 0.69
CA ILE A 53 0.84 -14.86 1.92
C ILE A 53 -0.37 -13.95 2.12
N PRO A 54 -1.10 -14.06 3.25
CA PRO A 54 -2.16 -13.13 3.56
C PRO A 54 -1.56 -11.80 4.04
N VAL A 55 -1.67 -10.77 3.23
CA VAL A 55 -1.27 -9.40 3.54
C VAL A 55 -2.43 -8.72 4.26
N LYS A 56 -2.29 -8.55 5.57
CA LYS A 56 -3.33 -7.98 6.42
C LYS A 56 -2.95 -6.58 6.90
N PHE A 57 -3.91 -5.65 6.89
CA PHE A 57 -3.72 -4.28 7.36
C PHE A 57 -5.08 -3.61 7.64
N SER A 58 -5.08 -2.47 8.32
CA SER A 58 -6.27 -1.62 8.51
C SER A 58 -6.06 -0.27 7.83
N LEU A 59 -7.16 0.30 7.31
CA LEU A 59 -7.24 1.68 6.82
C LEU A 59 -8.14 2.56 7.70
N SER A 60 -8.32 2.16 8.98
CA SER A 60 -9.27 2.76 9.93
C SER A 60 -10.71 2.79 9.39
N GLY A 61 -11.21 1.62 8.97
CA GLY A 61 -12.54 1.41 8.42
C GLY A 61 -12.56 0.98 6.96
N ASN A 62 -13.77 0.64 6.49
CA ASN A 62 -14.02 0.21 5.12
C ASN A 62 -13.95 1.38 4.13
N GLN A 63 -12.89 1.42 3.34
CA GLN A 63 -12.65 2.33 2.21
C GLN A 63 -13.06 1.71 0.84
N GLY A 64 -13.77 0.58 0.84
CA GLY A 64 -14.11 -0.19 -0.35
C GLY A 64 -13.03 -1.21 -0.74
N LEU A 65 -13.21 -1.89 -1.88
CA LEU A 65 -12.28 -2.92 -2.38
C LEU A 65 -11.36 -2.41 -3.51
N ASN A 66 -11.57 -1.19 -3.99
CA ASN A 66 -10.73 -0.53 -5.00
C ASN A 66 -9.72 0.43 -4.35
N ILE A 67 -8.97 -0.06 -3.36
CA ILE A 67 -8.07 0.74 -2.53
C ILE A 67 -6.62 0.77 -3.02
N PHE A 68 -6.24 -0.11 -3.96
CA PHE A 68 -4.89 -0.11 -4.53
C PHE A 68 -4.80 0.84 -5.72
N ALA A 69 -3.64 1.46 -5.88
CA ALA A 69 -3.31 2.18 -7.11
C ALA A 69 -3.23 1.22 -8.30
N ALA A 70 -3.47 1.72 -9.52
CA ALA A 70 -3.38 0.91 -10.73
C ALA A 70 -1.99 0.24 -10.87
N GLY A 71 -1.99 -1.07 -11.14
CA GLY A 71 -0.78 -1.89 -11.25
C GLY A 71 -0.16 -2.30 -9.90
N TYR A 72 -0.79 -2.02 -8.76
CA TYR A 72 -0.34 -2.43 -7.43
C TYR A 72 -1.31 -3.44 -6.79
N PRO A 73 -0.84 -4.25 -5.82
CA PRO A 73 0.53 -4.33 -5.27
C PRO A 73 1.58 -4.89 -6.24
N LYS A 74 2.86 -4.53 -6.00
CA LYS A 74 4.02 -5.01 -6.76
C LYS A 74 5.03 -5.71 -5.86
N SER A 75 5.88 -6.54 -6.45
CA SER A 75 7.05 -7.11 -5.80
C SER A 75 8.30 -6.61 -6.50
N GLN A 76 9.36 -6.33 -5.74
CA GLN A 76 10.65 -5.93 -6.30
C GLN A 76 11.77 -6.72 -5.61
N GLN A 77 12.73 -7.23 -6.37
CA GLN A 77 13.91 -7.85 -5.76
C GLN A 77 14.81 -6.79 -5.09
N ILE A 78 15.25 -7.09 -3.86
CA ILE A 78 16.15 -6.27 -3.07
C ILE A 78 17.35 -7.11 -2.61
N SER A 79 18.44 -6.46 -2.20
CA SER A 79 19.52 -7.16 -1.50
C SER A 79 19.02 -7.65 -0.14
N CYS A 80 19.47 -8.82 0.31
CA CYS A 80 19.14 -9.30 1.65
C CYS A 80 19.78 -8.48 2.77
N ASP A 81 20.86 -7.73 2.45
CA ASP A 81 21.62 -6.93 3.40
C ASP A 81 21.30 -5.42 3.31
N SER A 82 20.48 -4.98 2.34
CA SER A 82 20.11 -3.57 2.18
C SER A 82 18.69 -3.41 1.64
N SER A 83 17.96 -2.38 2.08
CA SER A 83 16.64 -2.01 1.53
C SER A 83 16.68 -1.46 0.10
N ALA A 84 17.86 -1.37 -0.52
CA ALA A 84 18.01 -0.89 -1.89
C ALA A 84 17.55 -1.96 -2.90
N PRO A 85 16.81 -1.58 -3.95
CA PRO A 85 16.42 -2.51 -5.00
C PRO A 85 17.58 -2.96 -5.88
N THR A 86 17.53 -4.22 -6.32
CA THR A 86 18.58 -4.84 -7.12
C THR A 86 18.14 -5.26 -8.52
N ASP A 87 16.84 -5.31 -8.80
CA ASP A 87 16.29 -5.76 -10.10
C ASP A 87 14.93 -5.11 -10.43
N ALA A 88 14.36 -5.50 -11.57
CA ALA A 88 13.06 -5.10 -12.09
C ALA A 88 11.92 -5.30 -11.08
N VAL A 89 10.85 -4.52 -11.24
CA VAL A 89 9.64 -4.58 -10.43
C VAL A 89 8.59 -5.41 -11.16
N GLU A 90 8.13 -6.48 -10.55
CA GLU A 90 7.12 -7.40 -11.07
C GLU A 90 5.76 -7.10 -10.45
N GLU A 91 4.72 -7.17 -11.28
CA GLU A 91 3.36 -7.10 -10.77
C GLU A 91 3.05 -8.36 -9.97
N THR A 92 2.39 -8.19 -8.83
CA THR A 92 1.92 -9.37 -8.10
C THR A 92 0.71 -9.92 -8.83
N SER A 93 0.68 -11.23 -9.04
CA SER A 93 -0.52 -11.90 -9.55
C SER A 93 -1.63 -11.82 -8.50
N SER A 94 -2.44 -10.77 -8.58
CA SER A 94 -3.75 -10.75 -7.94
C SER A 94 -4.71 -11.57 -8.80
N ALA A 95 -5.50 -12.44 -8.16
CA ALA A 95 -6.74 -12.87 -8.81
C ALA A 95 -7.62 -11.59 -8.89
N GLY A 96 -7.84 -11.09 -10.12
CA GLY A 96 -8.41 -9.76 -10.39
C GLY A 96 -9.57 -9.40 -9.48
N ASN A 97 -9.52 -8.20 -8.88
CA ASN A 97 -10.48 -7.59 -7.94
C ASN A 97 -11.05 -8.47 -6.80
N SER A 98 -10.65 -9.74 -6.70
CA SER A 98 -11.25 -10.75 -5.81
C SER A 98 -10.25 -11.27 -4.79
N GLY A 99 -8.98 -10.86 -4.90
CA GLY A 99 -7.92 -11.19 -3.94
C GLY A 99 -7.95 -10.34 -2.67
N LEU A 100 -8.72 -9.25 -2.64
CA LEU A 100 -8.87 -8.36 -1.48
C LEU A 100 -10.24 -8.53 -0.85
N SER A 101 -10.28 -8.75 0.46
CA SER A 101 -11.49 -8.72 1.28
C SER A 101 -11.34 -7.75 2.44
N TYR A 102 -12.48 -7.37 3.03
CA TYR A 102 -12.53 -6.55 4.24
C TYR A 102 -13.45 -7.22 5.27
N ASP A 103 -12.98 -7.30 6.51
CA ASP A 103 -13.73 -7.76 7.67
C ASP A 103 -14.04 -6.57 8.59
N ALA A 104 -15.32 -6.24 8.72
CA ALA A 104 -15.79 -5.13 9.55
C ALA A 104 -15.69 -5.39 11.05
N SER A 105 -15.66 -6.66 11.48
CA SER A 105 -15.58 -7.01 12.90
C SER A 105 -14.18 -6.78 13.48
N THR A 106 -13.16 -6.94 12.64
CA THR A 106 -11.74 -6.81 13.00
C THR A 106 -11.08 -5.59 12.37
N ASP A 107 -11.84 -4.77 11.64
CA ASP A 107 -11.33 -3.63 10.84
C ASP A 107 -10.10 -4.01 10.00
N THR A 108 -10.20 -5.13 9.27
CA THR A 108 -9.03 -5.71 8.61
C THR A 108 -9.29 -5.97 7.14
N TYR A 109 -8.42 -5.41 6.30
CA TYR A 109 -8.23 -5.81 4.92
C TYR A 109 -7.35 -7.05 4.84
N THR A 110 -7.69 -7.99 3.96
CA THR A 110 -6.84 -9.14 3.64
C THR A 110 -6.64 -9.24 2.13
N TYR A 111 -5.40 -9.03 1.68
CA TYR A 111 -4.97 -9.28 0.31
C TYR A 111 -4.19 -10.59 0.23
N VAL A 112 -4.61 -11.53 -0.61
CA VAL A 112 -3.89 -12.81 -0.79
C VAL A 112 -2.80 -12.65 -1.85
N TRP A 113 -1.56 -12.44 -1.41
CA TRP A 113 -0.41 -12.31 -2.29
C TRP A 113 0.16 -13.69 -2.68
N LYS A 114 0.00 -14.08 -3.95
CA LYS A 114 0.64 -15.28 -4.49
C LYS A 114 2.09 -14.97 -4.87
N THR A 115 3.00 -15.76 -4.32
CA THR A 115 4.44 -15.65 -4.56
C THR A 115 4.91 -16.72 -5.54
N GLU A 116 6.05 -16.51 -6.21
CA GLU A 116 6.58 -17.48 -7.16
C GLU A 116 7.58 -18.44 -6.50
N LYS A 117 7.63 -19.69 -6.97
CA LYS A 117 8.62 -20.68 -6.50
C LYS A 117 10.05 -20.29 -6.89
N SER A 118 10.20 -19.59 -8.01
CA SER A 118 11.47 -19.04 -8.53
C SER A 118 12.12 -18.05 -7.57
N TRP A 119 11.34 -17.43 -6.68
CA TRP A 119 11.87 -16.46 -5.72
C TRP A 119 12.67 -17.09 -4.57
N SER A 120 12.73 -18.43 -4.47
CA SER A 120 13.52 -19.11 -3.45
C SER A 120 14.99 -18.65 -3.47
N GLY A 121 15.52 -18.29 -2.30
CA GLY A 121 16.88 -17.76 -2.13
C GLY A 121 17.00 -16.25 -2.34
N SER A 122 15.94 -15.55 -2.76
CA SER A 122 15.96 -14.10 -2.96
C SER A 122 15.36 -13.33 -1.77
N CYS A 123 15.72 -12.05 -1.68
CA CYS A 123 15.00 -11.08 -0.86
C CYS A 123 14.20 -10.15 -1.76
N ARG A 124 12.96 -9.85 -1.36
CA ARG A 124 12.04 -9.04 -2.16
C ARG A 124 11.24 -8.11 -1.26
N GLN A 125 10.93 -6.92 -1.76
CA GLN A 125 10.04 -5.97 -1.13
C GLN A 125 8.66 -6.08 -1.76
N LEU A 126 7.64 -6.27 -0.92
CA LEU A 126 6.25 -6.04 -1.30
C LEU A 126 5.98 -4.54 -1.22
N ILE A 127 5.47 -3.98 -2.31
CA ILE A 127 5.12 -2.57 -2.45
C ILE A 127 3.60 -2.47 -2.54
N VAL A 128 2.99 -1.94 -1.49
CA VAL A 128 1.55 -1.69 -1.40
C VAL A 128 1.31 -0.20 -1.59
N LYS A 129 0.97 0.19 -2.83
CA LYS A 129 0.56 1.57 -3.12
C LYS A 129 -0.96 1.66 -3.11
N LEU A 130 -1.47 2.58 -2.31
CA LEU A 130 -2.91 2.84 -2.18
C LEU A 130 -3.36 3.90 -3.20
N SER A 131 -4.66 3.92 -3.49
CA SER A 131 -5.27 4.82 -4.48
C SER A 131 -5.26 6.29 -4.07
N ASP A 132 -4.97 6.60 -2.81
CA ASP A 132 -4.73 7.94 -2.27
C ASP A 132 -3.29 8.46 -2.52
N GLY A 133 -2.42 7.63 -3.12
CA GLY A 133 -1.04 7.96 -3.42
C GLY A 133 -0.01 7.53 -2.37
N THR A 134 -0.45 7.07 -1.19
CA THR A 134 0.46 6.56 -0.15
C THR A 134 1.06 5.20 -0.53
N THR A 135 2.25 4.90 -0.03
CA THR A 135 2.95 3.63 -0.31
C THR A 135 3.51 3.02 0.97
N HIS A 136 3.28 1.73 1.14
CA HIS A 136 3.69 0.93 2.29
C HIS A 136 4.51 -0.27 1.84
N TYR A 137 5.52 -0.61 2.62
CA TYR A 137 6.53 -1.60 2.23
C TYR A 137 6.67 -2.69 3.30
N ALA A 138 6.87 -3.92 2.85
CA ALA A 138 7.25 -5.04 3.69
C ALA A 138 8.36 -5.84 3.00
N ASN A 139 9.42 -6.18 3.72
CA ASN A 139 10.54 -6.93 3.18
C ASN A 139 10.41 -8.41 3.50
N PHE A 140 10.76 -9.27 2.54
CA PHE A 140 10.68 -10.71 2.64
C PHE A 140 12.00 -11.38 2.22
N LYS A 141 12.39 -12.43 2.94
CA LYS A 141 13.36 -13.43 2.51
C LYS A 141 12.62 -14.70 2.15
N PHE A 142 12.79 -15.15 0.91
CA PHE A 142 12.13 -16.35 0.41
C PHE A 142 13.02 -17.57 0.60
N ALA A 143 12.60 -18.45 1.51
CA ALA A 143 13.21 -19.76 1.73
C ALA A 143 12.65 -20.79 0.72
N ARG A 144 13.20 -22.01 0.77
CA ARG A 144 12.75 -23.15 -0.04
C ARG A 144 11.45 -23.75 0.49
#